data_AF-A0A1H2Z9F7-F1
#
_entry.id   AF-A0A1H2Z9F7-F1
#
_cell.length_a   1.000
_cell.length_b   1.000
_cell.length_c   1.000
_cell.angle_alpha   90.00
_cell.angle_beta   90.00
_cell.angle_gamma   90.00
#
_symmetry.space_group_name_H-M   'P 1'
#
loop_
_entity.id
_entity.type
_entity.pdbx_description
1 polymer ?
#
loop_
_entity_poly.entity_id
_entity_poly.type
_entity_poly.pdbx_seq_one_letter_code
_entity_poly.pdbx_strand_id
1 'polypeptide(L)' 'MTIQNFDKFVDKILVKQGEEAFEQGKVSSLEELEDGLWVASVEGATTYEVEILLHKNTIRETSCSCEHKKKVFARIW' A
#
# COMPACT_ATOMS: atom_id res chain seq x y z
N MET A 1 6.55 -11.73 3.56
CA MET A 1 6.23 -10.84 4.70
C MET A 1 4.74 -10.91 4.96
N THR A 2 4.30 -10.80 6.21
CA THR A 2 2.87 -10.77 6.53
C THR A 2 2.44 -9.35 6.84
N ILE A 3 1.14 -9.13 6.75
CA ILE A 3 0.52 -7.86 7.07
C ILE A 3 0.82 -7.38 8.50
N GLN A 4 1.03 -8.33 9.43
CA GLN A 4 1.27 -8.10 10.85
C GLN A 4 2.72 -7.79 11.19
N ASN A 5 3.68 -8.12 10.31
CA ASN A 5 5.10 -7.91 10.55
C ASN A 5 5.77 -7.07 9.47
N PHE A 6 4.98 -6.52 8.56
CA PHE A 6 5.41 -5.75 7.43
C PHE A 6 6.29 -4.56 7.82
N ASP A 7 5.98 -3.87 8.92
CA ASP A 7 6.74 -2.72 9.45
C ASP A 7 8.20 -3.06 9.77
N LYS A 8 8.49 -4.35 10.00
CA LYS A 8 9.84 -4.84 10.30
C LYS A 8 10.69 -5.05 9.05
N PHE A 9 10.06 -5.18 7.89
CA PHE A 9 10.71 -5.49 6.62
C PHE A 9 10.75 -4.31 5.65
N VAL A 10 10.06 -3.22 6.00
CA VAL A 10 9.85 -2.05 5.16
C VAL A 10 10.53 -0.86 5.82
N ASP A 11 11.03 0.05 4.99
CA ASP A 11 11.61 1.28 5.49
C ASP A 11 10.57 2.05 6.32
N LYS A 12 10.94 2.41 7.55
CA LYS A 12 10.06 3.11 8.49
C LYS A 12 9.53 4.42 7.92
N ILE A 13 10.29 5.07 7.03
CA ILE A 13 9.86 6.30 6.37
C ILE A 13 8.66 6.01 5.46
N LEU A 14 8.68 4.90 4.71
CA LEU A 14 7.58 4.51 3.83
C LEU A 14 6.34 4.10 4.62
N VAL A 15 6.52 3.37 5.72
CA VAL A 15 5.42 3.01 6.63
C VAL A 15 4.73 4.27 7.16
N LYS A 16 5.53 5.22 7.68
CA LYS A 16 5.02 6.47 8.22
C LYS A 16 4.29 7.30 7.16
N GLN A 17 4.82 7.39 5.94
CA GLN A 17 4.17 8.09 4.84
C GLN A 17 2.81 7.47 4.47
N GLY A 18 2.72 6.13 4.47
CA GLY A 18 1.46 5.43 4.25
C GLY A 18 0.45 5.70 5.37
N GLU A 19 0.88 5.64 6.63
CA GLU A 19 0.05 5.97 7.79
C GLU A 19 -0.45 7.43 7.72
N GLU A 20 0.44 8.39 7.48
CA GLU A 20 0.06 9.81 7.35
C GLU A 20 -0.92 10.03 6.18
N ALA A 21 -0.74 9.34 5.05
CA ALA A 21 -1.66 9.43 3.92
C ALA A 21 -3.05 8.88 4.28
N PHE A 22 -3.11 7.77 5.01
CA PHE A 22 -4.36 7.18 5.48
C PHE A 22 -5.06 8.08 6.51
N GLU A 23 -4.34 8.55 7.53
CA GLU A 23 -4.88 9.44 8.58
C GLU A 23 -5.39 10.77 8.02
N GLN A 24 -4.74 11.29 6.97
CA GLN A 24 -5.15 12.52 6.30
C GLN A 24 -6.31 12.30 5.30
N GLY A 25 -6.82 11.07 5.17
CA GLY A 25 -7.91 10.74 4.26
C GLY A 25 -7.53 10.83 2.78
N LYS A 26 -6.22 10.72 2.46
CA LYS A 26 -5.72 10.75 1.08
C LYS A 26 -5.89 9.42 0.37
N VAL A 27 -6.08 8.33 1.12
CA VAL A 27 -6.39 7.03 0.55
C VAL A 27 -7.87 7.02 0.18
N SER A 28 -8.14 7.10 -1.11
CA SER A 28 -9.43 7.00 -1.74
C SER A 28 -9.57 5.66 -2.47
N SER A 29 -10.81 5.21 -2.71
CA SER A 29 -11.10 4.00 -3.47
C SER A 29 -10.30 2.77 -3.01
N LEU A 30 -10.30 2.49 -1.70
CA LEU A 30 -9.74 1.25 -1.16
C LEU A 30 -10.73 0.11 -1.41
N GLU A 31 -10.41 -0.79 -2.32
CA GLU A 31 -11.27 -1.89 -2.72
C GLU A 31 -10.50 -3.18 -3.01
N GLU A 32 -11.19 -4.31 -2.82
CA GLU A 32 -10.70 -5.63 -3.19
C GLU A 32 -11.27 -6.00 -4.57
N LEU A 33 -10.41 -6.05 -5.58
CA LEU A 33 -10.82 -6.34 -6.96
C LEU A 33 -10.94 -7.85 -7.23
N GLU A 34 -10.06 -8.64 -6.63
CA GLU A 34 -10.03 -10.10 -6.72
C GLU A 34 -9.65 -10.69 -5.35
N ASP A 35 -9.81 -12.01 -5.14
CA ASP A 35 -9.46 -12.65 -3.86
C ASP A 35 -8.02 -12.34 -3.45
N GLY A 36 -7.88 -11.50 -2.43
CA GLY A 36 -6.60 -11.03 -1.93
C GLY A 36 -5.95 -9.89 -2.73
N LEU A 37 -6.49 -9.44 -3.86
CA LEU A 37 -5.98 -8.29 -4.60
C LEU A 37 -6.65 -7.00 -4.11
N TRP A 38 -5.89 -6.20 -3.38
CA TRP A 38 -6.32 -4.90 -2.84
C TRP A 38 -5.74 -3.77 -3.66
N VAL A 39 -6.58 -2.83 -4.06
CA VAL A 39 -6.20 -1.65 -4.83
C VAL A 39 -6.65 -0.40 -4.09
N ALA A 40 -5.80 0.63 -4.10
CA ALA A 40 -6.05 1.90 -3.44
C ALA A 40 -5.56 3.05 -4.29
N SER A 41 -6.38 4.10 -4.41
CA SER A 41 -5.96 5.39 -4.98
C SER A 41 -5.46 6.30 -3.87
N VAL A 42 -4.29 6.90 -4.03
CA VAL A 42 -3.71 7.80 -3.03
C VAL A 42 -3.53 9.18 -3.62
N GLU A 43 -4.16 10.17 -3.00
CA GLU A 43 -4.08 11.57 -3.36
C GLU A 43 -2.76 12.18 -2.87
N GLY A 44 -1.86 12.48 -3.80
CA GLY A 44 -0.56 13.11 -3.54
C GLY A 44 -0.37 14.40 -4.35
N ALA A 45 0.86 14.65 -4.81
CA ALA A 45 1.12 15.67 -5.83
C ALA A 45 0.48 15.30 -7.16
N THR A 46 0.49 13.99 -7.46
CA THR A 46 -0.29 13.32 -8.49
C THR A 46 -1.00 12.15 -7.84
N THR A 47 -2.23 11.86 -8.25
CA THR A 47 -2.94 10.67 -7.79
C THR A 47 -2.20 9.43 -8.31
N TYR A 48 -1.84 8.52 -7.43
CA TYR A 48 -1.21 7.26 -7.78
C TYR A 48 -2.00 6.09 -7.20
N GLU A 49 -1.85 4.94 -7.81
CA GLU A 49 -2.52 3.71 -7.44
C GLU A 49 -1.51 2.75 -6.80
N VAL A 50 -1.95 2.07 -5.76
CA VAL A 50 -1.18 1.06 -5.03
C VAL A 50 -1.96 -0.23 -5.05
N GLU A 51 -1.30 -1.30 -5.44
CA GLU A 51 -1.90 -2.64 -5.52
C GLU A 51 -1.11 -3.60 -4.63
N ILE A 52 -1.82 -4.43 -3.87
CA ILE A 52 -1.22 -5.44 -2.99
C ILE A 52 -1.95 -6.77 -3.18
N LEU A 53 -1.19 -7.82 -3.48
CA LEU A 53 -1.70 -9.19 -3.49
C LEU A 53 -1.41 -9.87 -2.16
N LEU A 54 -2.47 -10.18 -1.42
CA LEU A 54 -2.48 -10.89 -0.16
C LEU A 54 -2.93 -12.33 -0.36
N HIS A 55 -2.22 -13.27 0.25
CA HIS A 55 -2.65 -14.66 0.31
C HIS A 55 -2.44 -15.18 1.72
N LYS A 56 -3.54 -15.46 2.45
CA LYS A 56 -3.52 -15.92 3.85
C LYS A 56 -2.63 -15.01 4.72
N ASN A 57 -2.94 -13.72 4.75
CA ASN A 57 -2.18 -12.65 5.45
C ASN A 57 -0.73 -12.44 5.00
N THR A 58 -0.28 -13.12 3.94
CA THR A 58 1.06 -12.96 3.40
C THR A 58 1.01 -12.06 2.17
N ILE A 59 1.80 -10.99 2.18
CA ILE A 59 1.98 -10.13 1.01
C ILE A 59 2.84 -10.90 0.01
N ARG A 60 2.25 -11.18 -1.15
CA ARG A 60 2.87 -11.86 -2.29
C ARG A 60 3.49 -10.87 -3.24
N GLU A 61 2.72 -9.85 -3.61
CA GLU A 61 3.13 -8.84 -4.58
C GLU A 61 2.65 -7.45 -4.15
N THR A 62 3.40 -6.45 -4.61
CA THR A 62 3.13 -5.04 -4.34
C THR A 62 3.51 -4.22 -5.56
N SER A 63 2.61 -3.37 -6.02
CA SER A 63 2.78 -2.50 -7.19
C SER A 63 2.39 -1.07 -6.83
N CYS A 64 3.01 -0.10 -7.53
CA CYS A 64 2.62 1.30 -7.46
C CYS A 64 2.86 1.97 -8.80
N SER A 65 1.90 2.79 -9.22
CA SER A 65 1.99 3.59 -10.44
C SER A 65 2.78 4.90 -10.27
N CYS A 66 3.43 5.09 -9.12
CA CYS A 66 4.30 6.22 -8.85
C CYS A 66 5.57 6.20 -9.74
N GLU A 67 5.93 7.35 -10.29
CA GLU A 67 7.10 7.53 -11.18
C GLU A 67 8.44 7.13 -10.54
N HIS A 68 8.49 7.07 -9.20
CA HIS A 68 9.62 6.48 -8.50
C HIS A 68 9.53 4.95 -8.51
N LYS A 69 10.20 4.33 -9.49
CA LYS A 69 10.51 2.89 -9.51
C LYS A 69 11.07 2.44 -8.15
N LYS A 70 10.24 1.91 -7.26
CA LYS A 70 10.58 0.91 -6.24
C LYS A 70 9.32 0.46 -5.48
N LYS A 71 9.29 -0.84 -5.18
CA LYS A 71 8.25 -1.58 -4.45
C LYS A 71 7.59 -0.70 -3.39
N VAL A 72 6.32 -0.34 -3.62
CA VAL A 72 5.54 0.36 -2.61
C VAL A 72 5.05 -0.65 -1.63
N PHE A 73 5.56 -0.50 -0.43
CA PHE A 73 5.06 -1.17 0.72
C PHE A 73 4.20 -0.11 1.42
N ALA A 74 2.90 -0.12 1.15
CA ALA A 74 1.91 0.63 1.92
C ALA A 74 1.10 -0.31 2.81
N ARG A 75 0.71 0.16 3.99
CA ARG A 75 -0.21 -0.51 4.88
C ARG A 75 -1.56 0.18 4.69
N ILE A 76 -2.57 -0.55 4.21
CA ILE A 76 -3.81 0.04 3.71
C ILE A 76 -4.93 0.09 4.77
N TRP A 77 -4.58 0.03 6.06
CA TRP A 77 -5.49 0.06 7.21
C TRP A 77 -4.75 0.39 8.52
#